data_AF-D4YND3-F1
#
_entry.id   AF-D4YND3-F1
#
_cell.length_a   1.000
_cell.length_b   1.000
_cell.length_c   1.000
_cell.angle_alpha   90.00
_cell.angle_beta   90.00
_cell.angle_gamma   90.00
#
_symmetry.space_group_name_H-M   'P 1'
#
loop_
_entity.id
_entity.type
_entity.pdbx_description
1 polymer ?
#
loop_
_entity_poly.entity_id
_entity_poly.type
_entity_poly.pdbx_seq_one_letter_code
_entity_poly.pdbx_strand_id
1 'polypeptide(L)'
;MPLLGAVAATTNHIEVGTGVIDMRYANPLHLAEEAASLYHISGGRVALGVSRGAPEVADRGWEAFGYKGEAPNGADVARAHLEAFMASVDGNGFATAAPLDRQYPNMFHPGSALPVFPMAPELRKHIFYGSGTHTSAEQAAKDRLNLMSSTLISATTAETLGEIQADQISRYRAAWKEAGHDWTPRVSVSRSIFPIVDGADMQLFGMQASGSDQVGTLPDVGASTFGRTYAAVMSADTLLITIPAGMGVDVNVNILDNFTTHVAPALGWQPNRESPVTGYPIA
;
A
#
# COMPACT_ATOMS: atom_id res chain seq x y z
N MET A 1 10.98 -6.09 6.01
CA MET A 1 10.32 -7.26 5.35
C MET A 1 10.25 -8.60 6.10
N PRO A 2 10.98 -8.88 7.21
CA PRO A 2 11.07 -10.25 7.78
C PRO A 2 9.74 -10.96 8.09
N LEU A 3 8.77 -10.25 8.68
CA LEU A 3 7.47 -10.82 9.01
C LEU A 3 6.71 -11.29 7.76
N LEU A 4 6.73 -10.49 6.69
CA LEU A 4 6.07 -10.86 5.43
C LEU A 4 6.75 -12.07 4.78
N GLY A 5 8.08 -12.18 4.90
CA GLY A 5 8.83 -13.36 4.46
C GLY A 5 8.41 -14.63 5.19
N ALA A 6 8.23 -14.55 6.52
CA ALA A 6 7.75 -15.68 7.32
C ALA A 6 6.32 -16.10 6.91
N VAL A 7 5.41 -15.13 6.73
CA VAL A 7 4.04 -15.41 6.25
C VAL A 7 4.06 -16.01 4.84
N ALA A 8 4.89 -15.47 3.93
CA ALA A 8 5.02 -15.96 2.57
C ALA A 8 5.52 -17.41 2.54
N ALA A 9 6.46 -17.77 3.41
CA ALA A 9 7.01 -19.13 3.50
C ALA A 9 6.01 -20.17 4.02
N THR A 10 4.98 -19.75 4.78
CA THR A 10 3.97 -20.65 5.36
C THR A 10 2.62 -20.58 4.65
N THR A 11 2.52 -19.86 3.54
CA THR A 11 1.27 -19.66 2.79
C THR A 11 1.48 -19.87 1.30
N ASN A 12 0.45 -20.34 0.58
CA ASN A 12 0.55 -20.66 -0.85
C ASN A 12 -0.22 -19.70 -1.77
N HIS A 13 -1.24 -19.00 -1.26
CA HIS A 13 -2.20 -18.28 -2.09
C HIS A 13 -2.31 -16.78 -1.75
N ILE A 14 -2.32 -16.45 -0.46
CA ILE A 14 -2.55 -15.07 -0.01
C ILE A 14 -1.38 -14.15 -0.42
N GLU A 15 -1.69 -12.94 -0.88
CA GLU A 15 -0.69 -11.89 -1.06
C GLU A 15 -0.23 -11.36 0.31
N VAL A 16 1.07 -11.08 0.45
CA VAL A 16 1.62 -10.43 1.64
C VAL A 16 2.02 -8.99 1.30
N GLY A 17 1.75 -8.06 2.21
CA GLY A 17 1.83 -6.65 1.86
C GLY A 17 2.00 -5.70 3.03
N THR A 18 2.16 -4.43 2.67
CA THR A 18 2.30 -3.32 3.62
C THR A 18 1.24 -2.27 3.34
N GLY A 19 0.72 -1.62 4.38
CA GLY A 19 -0.24 -0.53 4.27
C GLY A 19 0.02 0.54 5.34
N VAL A 20 1.21 1.15 5.40
CA VAL A 20 2.24 1.33 4.35
C VAL A 20 3.65 1.36 4.97
N ILE A 21 4.69 1.31 4.14
CA ILE A 21 6.06 1.65 4.54
C ILE A 21 6.23 3.16 4.48
N ASP A 22 6.76 3.74 5.56
CA ASP A 22 7.08 5.15 5.64
C ASP A 22 8.39 5.46 4.93
N MET A 23 8.30 6.14 3.79
CA MET A 23 9.46 6.47 2.96
C MET A 23 10.36 7.53 3.58
N ARG A 24 9.97 8.21 4.67
CA ARG A 24 10.88 9.12 5.38
C ARG A 24 12.00 8.36 6.12
N TYR A 25 11.74 7.10 6.49
CA TYR A 25 12.65 6.27 7.30
C TYR A 25 13.33 5.14 6.53
N ALA A 26 12.74 4.74 5.40
CA ALA A 26 13.26 3.64 4.61
C ALA A 26 14.57 4.03 3.91
N ASN A 27 15.59 3.18 3.99
CA ASN A 27 16.68 3.24 3.00
C ASN A 27 16.14 2.66 1.68
N PRO A 28 16.11 3.45 0.59
CA PRO A 28 15.43 3.03 -0.63
C PRO A 28 16.09 1.85 -1.35
N LEU A 29 17.42 1.72 -1.28
CA LEU A 29 18.15 0.64 -1.95
C LEU A 29 18.01 -0.68 -1.18
N HIS A 30 18.12 -0.62 0.15
CA HIS A 30 17.89 -1.78 0.99
C HIS A 30 16.43 -2.25 0.91
N LEU A 31 15.47 -1.32 0.83
CA LEU A 31 14.07 -1.66 0.62
C LEU A 31 13.85 -2.36 -0.72
N ALA A 32 14.52 -1.93 -1.80
CA ALA A 32 14.45 -2.60 -3.10
C ALA A 32 14.99 -4.04 -3.05
N GLU A 33 16.12 -4.26 -2.38
CA GLU A 33 16.68 -5.59 -2.13
C GLU A 33 15.71 -6.49 -1.34
N GLU A 34 15.16 -6.00 -0.23
CA GLU A 34 14.21 -6.75 0.57
C GLU A 34 12.91 -7.06 -0.19
N ALA A 35 12.39 -6.08 -0.95
CA ALA A 35 11.16 -6.22 -1.72
C ALA A 35 11.31 -7.23 -2.87
N ALA A 36 12.44 -7.20 -3.59
CA ALA A 36 12.74 -8.18 -4.64
C ALA A 36 12.96 -9.58 -4.05
N SER A 37 13.63 -9.68 -2.91
CA SER A 37 13.79 -10.95 -2.19
C SER A 37 12.44 -11.52 -1.77
N LEU A 38 11.55 -10.70 -1.20
CA LEU A 38 10.20 -11.11 -0.83
C LEU A 38 9.37 -11.52 -2.05
N TYR A 39 9.51 -10.80 -3.18
CA TYR A 39 8.86 -11.16 -4.43
C TYR A 39 9.24 -12.59 -4.85
N HIS A 40 10.54 -12.92 -4.83
CA HIS A 40 11.00 -14.26 -5.17
C HIS A 40 10.56 -15.33 -4.17
N ILE A 41 10.67 -15.07 -2.87
CA ILE A 41 10.25 -16.00 -1.81
C ILE A 41 8.75 -16.30 -1.89
N SER A 42 7.94 -15.29 -2.19
CA SER A 42 6.48 -15.42 -2.24
C SER A 42 5.97 -15.95 -3.58
N GLY A 43 6.82 -16.09 -4.60
CA GLY A 43 6.39 -16.42 -5.96
C GLY A 43 5.54 -15.30 -6.59
N GLY A 44 5.88 -14.05 -6.30
CA GLY A 44 5.20 -12.85 -6.80
C GLY A 44 3.94 -12.44 -6.03
N ARG A 45 3.63 -13.10 -4.91
CA ARG A 45 2.46 -12.79 -4.06
C ARG A 45 2.72 -11.61 -3.12
N VAL A 46 3.08 -10.46 -3.69
CA VAL A 46 3.34 -9.22 -2.93
C VAL A 46 2.38 -8.10 -3.31
N ALA A 47 2.02 -7.27 -2.34
CA ALA A 47 1.28 -6.02 -2.51
C ALA A 47 1.85 -4.96 -1.55
N LEU A 48 2.89 -4.25 -1.97
CA LEU A 48 3.69 -3.39 -1.10
C LEU A 48 3.21 -1.93 -1.19
N GLY A 49 2.47 -1.48 -0.17
CA GLY A 49 2.15 -0.08 0.02
C GLY A 49 3.33 0.70 0.58
N VAL A 50 3.68 1.81 -0.09
CA VAL A 50 4.64 2.83 0.34
C VAL A 50 3.94 4.19 0.39
N SER A 51 4.38 5.10 1.25
CA SER A 51 3.92 6.49 1.18
C SER A 51 4.88 7.43 1.92
N ARG A 52 4.55 8.72 1.96
CA ARG A 52 5.19 9.68 2.88
C ARG A 52 5.08 9.28 4.35
N GLY A 53 4.08 8.47 4.72
CA GLY A 53 3.75 8.14 6.10
C GLY A 53 2.62 8.99 6.69
N ALA A 54 2.10 8.55 7.84
CA ALA A 54 1.08 9.27 8.60
C ALA A 54 1.70 10.43 9.40
N PRO A 55 0.90 11.39 9.91
CA PRO A 55 1.35 12.29 10.95
C PRO A 55 1.91 11.50 12.14
N GLU A 56 3.06 11.92 12.66
CA GLU A 56 3.79 11.16 13.67
C GLU A 56 3.79 11.88 15.01
N VAL A 57 4.04 11.11 16.07
CA VAL A 57 4.32 11.66 17.41
C VAL A 57 5.73 12.24 17.52
N ALA A 58 6.66 11.77 16.68
CA ALA A 58 8.03 12.22 16.66
C ALA A 58 8.15 13.51 15.82
N ASP A 59 8.72 14.55 16.43
CA ASP A 59 9.10 15.75 15.69
C ASP A 59 10.32 15.43 14.82
N ARG A 60 10.14 15.51 13.50
CA ARG A 60 11.18 15.23 12.49
C ARG A 60 11.97 13.93 12.73
N GLY A 61 11.28 12.85 13.14
CA GLY A 61 11.94 11.63 13.61
C GLY A 61 12.88 10.95 12.60
N TRP A 62 12.69 11.16 11.29
CA TRP A 62 13.60 10.66 10.25
C TRP A 62 15.03 11.19 10.39
N GLU A 63 15.23 12.33 11.05
CA GLU A 63 16.57 12.87 11.33
C GLU A 63 17.36 11.98 12.29
N ALA A 64 16.69 11.26 13.19
CA ALA A 64 17.36 10.30 14.07
C ALA A 64 17.93 9.10 13.29
N PHE A 65 17.43 8.84 12.07
CA PHE A 65 17.93 7.83 11.15
C PHE A 65 19.02 8.38 10.20
N GLY A 66 19.40 9.65 10.38
CA GLY A 66 20.44 10.32 9.60
C GLY A 66 19.95 10.95 8.29
N TYR A 67 18.64 10.93 8.02
CA TYR A 67 18.07 11.58 6.84
C TYR A 67 17.84 13.07 7.07
N LYS A 68 17.96 13.86 6.01
CA LYS A 68 17.76 15.33 6.06
C LYS A 68 16.81 15.76 4.98
N GLY A 69 15.90 16.66 5.32
CA GLY A 69 14.96 17.28 4.40
C GLY A 69 14.60 18.69 4.80
N GLU A 70 14.22 19.49 3.82
CA GLU A 70 13.82 20.89 3.97
C GLU A 70 12.34 21.00 4.33
N ALA A 71 11.50 20.07 3.85
CA ALA A 71 10.07 20.12 4.14
C ALA A 71 9.83 19.88 5.64
N PRO A 72 8.96 20.68 6.30
CA PRO A 72 8.67 20.50 7.73
C PRO A 72 8.19 19.09 8.09
N ASN A 73 7.46 18.45 7.18
CA ASN A 73 6.88 17.11 7.34
C ASN A 73 7.68 15.98 6.65
N GLY A 74 8.89 16.29 6.14
CA GLY A 74 9.77 15.33 5.47
C GLY A 74 9.25 14.83 4.12
N ALA A 75 8.31 15.53 3.48
CA ALA A 75 7.76 15.13 2.18
C ALA A 75 8.81 15.04 1.07
N ASP A 76 9.82 15.90 1.11
CA ASP A 76 10.95 15.89 0.18
C ASP A 76 11.85 14.67 0.36
N VAL A 77 12.13 14.28 1.62
CA VAL A 77 12.85 13.03 1.94
C VAL A 77 12.10 11.83 1.39
N ALA A 78 10.81 11.73 1.70
CA ALA A 78 9.98 10.63 1.23
C ALA A 78 9.90 10.56 -0.30
N ARG A 79 9.81 11.72 -0.97
CA ARG A 79 9.79 11.78 -2.43
C ARG A 79 11.10 11.29 -3.03
N ALA A 80 12.24 11.79 -2.54
CA ALA A 80 13.56 11.37 -3.01
C ALA A 80 13.80 9.87 -2.78
N HIS A 81 13.40 9.34 -1.61
CA HIS A 81 13.47 7.91 -1.34
C HIS A 81 12.55 7.09 -2.25
N LEU A 82 11.33 7.55 -2.53
CA LEU A 82 10.44 6.88 -3.48
C LEU A 82 11.05 6.82 -4.89
N GLU A 83 11.59 7.94 -5.39
CA GLU A 83 12.24 7.98 -6.71
C GLU A 83 13.43 7.02 -6.79
N ALA A 84 14.30 7.02 -5.78
CA ALA A 84 15.44 6.10 -5.71
C ALA A 84 15.01 4.63 -5.60
N PHE A 85 13.98 4.34 -4.80
CA PHE A 85 13.42 3.00 -4.67
C PHE A 85 12.86 2.50 -6.01
N MET A 86 12.04 3.31 -6.69
CA MET A 86 11.46 2.92 -7.97
C MET A 86 12.53 2.77 -9.07
N ALA A 87 13.52 3.66 -9.13
CA ALA A 87 14.65 3.51 -10.03
C ALA A 87 15.45 2.22 -9.76
N SER A 88 15.61 1.83 -8.49
CA SER A 88 16.27 0.57 -8.13
C SER A 88 15.42 -0.65 -8.52
N VAL A 89 14.10 -0.58 -8.35
CA VAL A 89 13.16 -1.63 -8.80
C VAL A 89 13.21 -1.79 -10.33
N ASP A 90 13.40 -0.70 -11.06
CA ASP A 90 13.56 -0.70 -12.52
C ASP A 90 14.94 -1.24 -12.98
N GLY A 91 15.85 -1.54 -12.05
CA GLY A 91 17.17 -2.09 -12.35
C GLY A 91 18.23 -1.04 -12.68
N ASN A 92 18.02 0.23 -12.33
CA ASN A 92 19.04 1.25 -12.50
C ASN A 92 20.24 0.98 -11.60
N GLY A 93 21.45 1.29 -12.08
CA GLY A 93 22.66 1.11 -11.30
C GLY A 93 22.91 2.25 -10.31
N PHE A 94 23.19 1.89 -9.06
CA PHE A 94 23.46 2.82 -7.94
C PHE A 94 24.88 2.75 -7.42
N ALA A 95 25.65 1.73 -7.81
CA ALA A 95 27.08 1.63 -7.52
C ALA A 95 27.88 1.50 -8.82
N THR A 96 29.20 1.69 -8.74
CA THR A 96 30.12 1.53 -9.88
C THR A 96 31.02 0.33 -9.64
N ALA A 97 31.12 -0.56 -10.62
CA ALA A 97 31.99 -1.72 -10.57
C ALA A 97 33.46 -1.29 -10.41
N ALA A 98 34.15 -1.87 -9.44
CA ALA A 98 35.56 -1.59 -9.18
C ALA A 98 36.47 -2.10 -10.33
N PRO A 99 37.74 -1.68 -10.41
CA PRO A 99 38.75 -2.37 -11.22
C PRO A 99 38.92 -3.86 -10.87
N LEU A 100 39.38 -4.67 -11.83
CA LEU A 100 39.44 -6.14 -11.70
C LEU A 100 40.36 -6.63 -10.56
N ASP A 101 41.40 -5.88 -10.21
CA ASP A 101 42.28 -6.19 -9.08
C ASP A 101 41.60 -5.99 -7.71
N ARG A 102 40.43 -5.34 -7.68
CA ARG A 102 39.60 -5.10 -6.49
C ARG A 102 38.23 -5.78 -6.55
N GLN A 103 38.01 -6.69 -7.51
CA GLN A 103 36.79 -7.48 -7.60
C GLN A 103 37.04 -8.95 -7.18
N TYR A 104 36.10 -9.53 -6.44
CA TYR A 104 36.03 -10.98 -6.26
C TYR A 104 34.57 -11.42 -6.08
N PRO A 105 34.02 -12.28 -6.97
CA PRO A 105 34.64 -12.74 -8.21
C PRO A 105 34.68 -11.63 -9.29
N ASN A 106 35.48 -11.84 -10.35
CA ASN A 106 35.53 -10.93 -11.51
C ASN A 106 34.26 -11.10 -12.35
N MET A 107 33.17 -10.46 -11.94
CA MET A 107 31.85 -10.61 -12.54
C MET A 107 31.46 -9.45 -13.46
N PHE A 108 31.98 -8.25 -13.22
CA PHE A 108 31.53 -7.04 -13.90
C PHE A 108 32.68 -6.31 -14.60
N HIS A 109 32.41 -5.72 -15.75
CA HIS A 109 33.37 -4.82 -16.39
C HIS A 109 33.59 -3.59 -15.49
N PRO A 110 34.86 -3.21 -15.19
CA PRO A 110 35.14 -2.02 -14.39
C PRO A 110 34.43 -0.77 -14.92
N GLY A 111 33.90 0.05 -14.01
CA GLY A 111 33.15 1.26 -14.37
C GLY A 111 31.69 1.04 -14.74
N SER A 112 31.22 -0.20 -14.84
CA SER A 112 29.79 -0.48 -15.09
C SER A 112 28.92 -0.01 -13.93
N ALA A 113 27.73 0.49 -14.25
CA ALA A 113 26.71 0.74 -13.24
C ALA A 113 26.16 -0.60 -12.71
N LEU A 114 26.10 -0.73 -11.38
CA LEU A 114 25.67 -1.95 -10.69
C LEU A 114 24.28 -1.72 -10.07
N PRO A 115 23.27 -2.52 -10.44
CA PRO A 115 21.96 -2.47 -9.81
C PRO A 115 22.01 -3.12 -8.42
N VAL A 116 20.91 -2.95 -7.68
CA VAL A 116 20.65 -3.71 -6.46
C VAL A 116 20.17 -5.11 -6.84
N PHE A 117 20.68 -6.14 -6.16
CA PHE A 117 20.30 -7.54 -6.37
C PHE A 117 19.57 -8.09 -5.13
N PRO A 118 18.67 -9.08 -5.28
CA PRO A 118 18.22 -9.67 -6.54
C PRO A 118 17.33 -8.69 -7.33
N MET A 119 17.25 -8.85 -8.65
CA MET A 119 16.30 -8.09 -9.47
C MET A 119 14.99 -8.84 -9.62
N ALA A 120 13.89 -8.11 -9.72
CA ALA A 120 12.55 -8.66 -9.95
C ALA A 120 11.78 -7.72 -10.91
N PRO A 121 11.89 -7.91 -12.25
CA PRO A 121 11.33 -6.96 -13.22
C PRO A 121 9.84 -6.68 -13.06
N GLU A 122 9.07 -7.67 -12.63
CA GLU A 122 7.62 -7.53 -12.44
C GLU A 122 7.24 -6.85 -11.12
N LEU A 123 8.17 -6.69 -10.16
CA LEU A 123 7.91 -6.12 -8.83
C LEU A 123 7.25 -4.74 -8.91
N ARG A 124 7.56 -3.93 -9.94
CA ARG A 124 6.95 -2.61 -10.14
C ARG A 124 5.42 -2.66 -10.11
N LYS A 125 4.82 -3.69 -10.71
CA LYS A 125 3.36 -3.85 -10.80
C LYS A 125 2.71 -4.19 -9.47
N HIS A 126 3.50 -4.44 -8.43
CA HIS A 126 3.05 -4.81 -7.09
C HIS A 126 3.29 -3.71 -6.04
N ILE A 127 3.80 -2.55 -6.44
CA ILE A 127 3.99 -1.40 -5.55
C ILE A 127 2.74 -0.52 -5.59
N PHE A 128 2.25 -0.18 -4.40
CA PHE A 128 1.10 0.70 -4.19
C PHE A 128 1.56 1.98 -3.51
N TYR A 129 0.98 3.12 -3.89
CA TYR A 129 1.18 4.38 -3.19
C TYR A 129 0.00 4.71 -2.30
N GLY A 130 0.27 4.90 -1.00
CA GLY A 130 -0.71 5.36 0.00
C GLY A 130 -1.02 6.84 -0.18
N SER A 131 -2.18 7.15 -0.76
CA SER A 131 -2.56 8.52 -1.12
C SER A 131 -3.60 9.12 -0.17
N GLY A 132 -3.24 10.25 0.45
CA GLY A 132 -4.11 11.03 1.34
C GLY A 132 -4.82 12.21 0.68
N THR A 133 -4.55 12.53 -0.59
CA THR A 133 -5.19 13.64 -1.31
C THR A 133 -5.53 13.25 -2.75
N HIS A 134 -6.35 14.04 -3.43
CA HIS A 134 -6.60 13.86 -4.87
C HIS A 134 -5.32 14.04 -5.69
N THR A 135 -4.55 15.09 -5.41
CA THR A 135 -3.31 15.40 -6.11
C THR A 135 -2.27 14.28 -5.96
N SER A 136 -2.12 13.69 -4.77
CA SER A 136 -1.19 12.57 -4.61
C SER A 136 -1.66 11.29 -5.29
N ALA A 137 -2.97 11.12 -5.51
CA ALA A 137 -3.49 9.99 -6.28
C ALA A 137 -3.19 10.18 -7.76
N GLU A 138 -3.47 11.36 -8.33
CA GLU A 138 -3.13 11.68 -9.71
C GLU A 138 -1.62 11.56 -9.98
N GLN A 139 -0.77 11.97 -9.01
CA GLN A 139 0.67 11.79 -9.12
C GLN A 139 1.09 10.32 -9.09
N ALA A 140 0.48 9.48 -8.22
CA ALA A 140 0.76 8.04 -8.21
C ALA A 140 0.47 7.37 -9.55
N ALA A 141 -0.59 7.82 -10.25
CA ALA A 141 -0.89 7.35 -11.59
C ALA A 141 0.22 7.71 -12.59
N LYS A 142 0.70 8.97 -12.56
CA LYS A 142 1.81 9.42 -13.42
C LYS A 142 3.11 8.65 -13.14
N ASP A 143 3.36 8.32 -11.87
CA ASP A 143 4.52 7.57 -11.41
C ASP A 143 4.45 6.06 -11.69
N ARG A 144 3.39 5.55 -12.34
CA ARG A 144 3.18 4.11 -12.63
C ARG A 144 3.07 3.25 -11.36
N LEU A 145 2.39 3.75 -10.33
CA LEU A 145 2.16 3.05 -9.06
C LEU A 145 0.67 2.69 -8.92
N ASN A 146 0.37 1.51 -8.36
CA ASN A 146 -0.99 1.19 -7.93
C ASN A 146 -1.45 2.20 -6.87
N LEU A 147 -2.77 2.36 -6.70
CA LEU A 147 -3.33 3.26 -5.69
C LEU A 147 -3.71 2.49 -4.43
N MET A 148 -3.25 2.96 -3.26
CA MET A 148 -3.82 2.62 -1.97
C MET A 148 -4.50 3.86 -1.39
N SER A 149 -5.83 3.89 -1.46
CA SER A 149 -6.62 5.01 -0.96
C SER A 149 -6.59 5.04 0.57
N SER A 150 -6.08 6.14 1.13
CA SER A 150 -5.94 6.32 2.57
C SER A 150 -7.30 6.33 3.26
N THR A 151 -7.38 5.85 4.51
CA THR A 151 -8.52 6.09 5.40
C THR A 151 -8.48 7.48 6.03
N LEU A 152 -7.37 8.20 5.86
CA LEU A 152 -7.15 9.59 6.21
C LEU A 152 -7.01 10.39 4.92
N ILE A 153 -8.12 10.90 4.41
CA ILE A 153 -8.11 11.78 3.25
C ILE A 153 -8.39 13.19 3.70
N SER A 154 -7.50 14.11 3.33
CA SER A 154 -7.71 15.54 3.50
C SER A 154 -8.92 15.96 2.68
N ALA A 155 -10.03 16.26 3.35
CA ALA A 155 -11.23 16.75 2.70
C ALA A 155 -11.80 17.91 3.50
N THR A 156 -12.11 19.00 2.82
CA THR A 156 -12.75 20.19 3.39
C THR A 156 -14.26 20.23 3.11
N THR A 157 -14.82 19.14 2.59
CA THR A 157 -16.21 19.04 2.11
C THR A 157 -17.08 18.24 3.07
N ALA A 158 -18.41 18.43 2.97
CA ALA A 158 -19.42 17.72 3.77
C ALA A 158 -19.67 16.26 3.30
N GLU A 159 -18.84 15.74 2.39
CA GLU A 159 -18.99 14.43 1.77
C GLU A 159 -18.54 13.31 2.71
N THR A 160 -19.12 12.13 2.53
CA THR A 160 -18.73 10.92 3.28
C THR A 160 -17.38 10.39 2.81
N LEU A 161 -16.67 9.61 3.65
CA LEU A 161 -15.37 9.07 3.25
C LEU A 161 -15.46 8.24 1.96
N GLY A 162 -16.53 7.46 1.80
CA GLY A 162 -16.68 6.62 0.62
C GLY A 162 -16.94 7.42 -0.66
N GLU A 163 -17.54 8.61 -0.59
CA GLU A 163 -17.69 9.51 -1.75
C GLU A 163 -16.35 10.15 -2.11
N ILE A 164 -15.61 10.66 -1.11
CA ILE A 164 -14.28 11.23 -1.30
C ILE A 164 -13.32 10.21 -1.92
N GLN A 165 -13.33 8.97 -1.41
CA GLN A 165 -12.52 7.90 -1.98
C GLN A 165 -12.95 7.53 -3.39
N ALA A 166 -14.25 7.50 -3.69
CA ALA A 166 -14.73 7.22 -5.04
C ALA A 166 -14.27 8.31 -6.03
N ASP A 167 -14.32 9.59 -5.66
CA ASP A 167 -13.77 10.69 -6.48
C ASP A 167 -12.25 10.56 -6.67
N GLN A 168 -11.50 10.25 -5.60
CA GLN A 168 -10.06 10.00 -5.67
C GLN A 168 -9.72 8.87 -6.66
N ILE A 169 -10.47 7.76 -6.60
CA ILE A 169 -10.27 6.61 -7.50
C ILE A 169 -10.59 6.99 -8.94
N SER A 170 -11.66 7.76 -9.16
CA SER A 170 -12.04 8.26 -10.49
C SER A 170 -10.92 9.11 -11.11
N ARG A 171 -10.40 10.09 -10.36
CA ARG A 171 -9.30 10.96 -10.79
C ARG A 171 -8.01 10.19 -11.07
N TYR A 172 -7.66 9.25 -10.19
CA TYR A 172 -6.53 8.36 -10.40
C TYR A 172 -6.64 7.59 -11.72
N ARG A 173 -7.79 6.97 -11.99
CA ARG A 173 -8.01 6.20 -13.22
C ARG A 173 -7.97 7.09 -14.46
N ALA A 174 -8.51 8.31 -14.40
CA ALA A 174 -8.42 9.28 -15.48
C ALA A 174 -6.95 9.66 -15.77
N ALA A 175 -6.17 9.98 -14.73
CA ALA A 175 -4.75 10.30 -14.86
C ALA A 175 -3.92 9.12 -15.38
N TRP A 176 -4.25 7.88 -14.99
CA TRP A 176 -3.61 6.67 -15.49
C TRP A 176 -3.83 6.49 -16.99
N LYS A 177 -5.08 6.68 -17.44
CA LYS A 177 -5.45 6.62 -18.85
C LYS A 177 -4.73 7.68 -19.67
N GLU A 178 -4.69 8.91 -19.17
CA GLU A 178 -3.98 10.02 -19.84
C GLU A 178 -2.47 9.73 -19.97
N ALA A 179 -1.86 9.13 -18.95
CA ALA A 179 -0.43 8.78 -18.96
C ALA A 179 -0.08 7.62 -19.92
N GLY A 180 -1.07 6.84 -20.37
CA GLY A 180 -0.88 5.84 -21.44
C GLY A 180 -0.05 4.62 -21.04
N HIS A 181 -0.10 4.19 -19.78
CA HIS A 181 0.68 3.05 -19.30
C HIS A 181 0.23 1.72 -19.91
N ASP A 182 1.17 0.77 -20.01
CA ASP A 182 1.03 -0.51 -20.70
C ASP A 182 0.36 -1.63 -19.88
N TRP A 183 -0.13 -1.33 -18.68
CA TRP A 183 -0.81 -2.28 -17.80
C TRP A 183 -1.96 -1.64 -17.04
N THR A 184 -2.85 -2.48 -16.53
CA THR A 184 -4.02 -2.07 -15.76
C THR A 184 -3.66 -2.00 -14.27
N PRO A 185 -3.81 -0.82 -13.63
CA PRO A 185 -3.44 -0.68 -12.24
C PRO A 185 -4.49 -1.31 -11.32
N ARG A 186 -4.07 -1.60 -10.10
CA ARG A 186 -4.95 -1.95 -8.98
C ARG A 186 -5.16 -0.74 -8.08
N VAL A 187 -6.32 -0.74 -7.45
CA VAL A 187 -6.77 0.22 -6.46
C VAL A 187 -7.20 -0.57 -5.22
N SER A 188 -6.62 -0.24 -4.07
CA SER A 188 -7.02 -0.79 -2.78
C SER A 188 -7.69 0.26 -1.88
N VAL A 189 -8.74 -0.13 -1.19
CA VAL A 189 -9.35 0.64 -0.09
C VAL A 189 -9.32 -0.18 1.20
N SER A 190 -9.28 0.46 2.36
CA SER A 190 -9.37 -0.23 3.66
C SER A 190 -10.67 0.09 4.39
N ARG A 191 -11.29 -0.92 5.02
CA ARG A 191 -12.48 -0.77 5.87
C ARG A 191 -12.40 -1.69 7.09
N SER A 192 -12.94 -1.23 8.21
CA SER A 192 -13.31 -2.10 9.32
C SER A 192 -14.73 -2.60 9.06
N ILE A 193 -14.88 -3.91 8.84
CA ILE A 193 -16.16 -4.56 8.55
C ILE A 193 -16.36 -5.68 9.56
N PHE A 194 -17.42 -5.58 10.36
CA PHE A 194 -17.77 -6.56 11.39
C PHE A 194 -19.15 -7.11 11.10
N PRO A 195 -19.24 -8.27 10.40
CA PRO A 195 -20.53 -8.91 10.18
C PRO A 195 -21.16 -9.29 11.52
N ILE A 196 -22.46 -9.06 11.65
CA ILE A 196 -23.25 -9.46 12.82
C ILE A 196 -24.16 -10.60 12.38
N VAL A 197 -23.83 -11.83 12.77
CA VAL A 197 -24.59 -13.02 12.34
C VAL A 197 -25.30 -13.71 13.51
N ASP A 198 -24.89 -13.44 14.75
CA ASP A 198 -25.54 -13.98 15.94
C ASP A 198 -25.60 -12.99 17.14
N GLY A 199 -26.06 -13.50 18.29
CA GLY A 199 -26.16 -12.71 19.52
C GLY A 199 -24.81 -12.34 20.16
N ALA A 200 -23.75 -13.12 19.96
CA ALA A 200 -22.43 -12.81 20.46
C ALA A 200 -21.80 -11.67 19.67
N ASP A 201 -21.92 -11.69 18.34
CA ASP A 201 -21.51 -10.57 17.49
C ASP A 201 -22.29 -9.29 17.86
N MET A 202 -23.60 -9.41 18.12
CA MET A 202 -24.42 -8.28 18.50
C MET A 202 -23.98 -7.68 19.85
N GLN A 203 -23.54 -8.51 20.80
CA GLN A 203 -22.98 -8.02 22.07
C GLN A 203 -21.65 -7.31 21.87
N LEU A 204 -20.78 -7.81 20.98
CA LEU A 204 -19.45 -7.27 20.74
C LEU A 204 -19.45 -6.01 19.87
N PHE A 205 -20.21 -6.01 18.78
CA PHE A 205 -20.14 -4.99 17.72
C PHE A 205 -21.47 -4.23 17.51
N GLY A 206 -22.57 -4.68 18.10
CA GLY A 206 -23.90 -4.12 17.87
C GLY A 206 -24.05 -2.66 18.32
N MET A 207 -23.36 -2.24 19.38
CA MET A 207 -23.34 -0.83 19.81
C MET A 207 -22.61 0.08 18.82
N GLN A 208 -21.63 -0.46 18.10
CA GLN A 208 -20.94 0.27 17.06
C GLN A 208 -21.76 0.29 15.78
N ALA A 209 -22.72 -0.62 15.57
CA ALA A 209 -23.55 -0.67 14.36
C ALA A 209 -24.40 0.59 14.11
N SER A 210 -24.67 1.43 15.12
CA SER A 210 -25.49 2.64 15.00
C SER A 210 -24.74 3.99 14.86
N GLY A 211 -23.41 3.97 14.69
CA GLY A 211 -22.59 5.19 14.55
C GLY A 211 -22.63 5.87 13.16
N SER A 212 -22.37 7.17 13.10
CA SER A 212 -22.17 7.93 11.85
C SER A 212 -20.68 7.97 11.45
N ASP A 213 -20.42 8.39 10.21
CA ASP A 213 -19.09 8.83 9.78
C ASP A 213 -18.54 9.89 10.75
N GLN A 214 -17.24 9.84 11.04
CA GLN A 214 -16.58 10.79 11.92
C GLN A 214 -15.65 11.70 11.11
N VAL A 215 -15.76 13.01 11.29
CA VAL A 215 -14.78 13.96 10.78
C VAL A 215 -13.85 14.34 11.93
N GLY A 216 -12.58 13.96 11.83
CA GLY A 216 -11.53 14.36 12.75
C GLY A 216 -10.59 15.37 12.10
N THR A 217 -9.91 16.19 12.91
CA THR A 217 -8.85 17.09 12.41
C THR A 217 -7.51 16.49 12.77
N LEU A 218 -6.67 16.22 11.77
CA LEU A 218 -5.28 15.82 11.97
C LEU A 218 -4.36 17.04 11.80
N PRO A 219 -3.40 17.26 12.71
CA PRO A 219 -2.34 18.24 12.50
C PRO A 219 -1.68 18.02 11.13
N ASP A 220 -1.50 19.10 10.37
CA ASP A 220 -0.88 19.15 9.03
C ASP A 220 -1.62 18.46 7.87
N VAL A 221 -2.71 17.72 8.14
CA VAL A 221 -3.55 17.04 7.11
C VAL A 221 -4.90 17.73 6.94
N GLY A 222 -5.36 18.51 7.93
CA GLY A 222 -6.66 19.17 7.91
C GLY A 222 -7.81 18.23 8.31
N ALA A 223 -9.03 18.58 7.91
CA ALA A 223 -10.21 17.74 8.17
C ALA A 223 -10.09 16.40 7.42
N SER A 224 -10.38 15.30 8.14
CA SER A 224 -10.26 13.92 7.68
C SER A 224 -11.54 13.17 8.02
N THR A 225 -12.17 12.55 7.02
CA THR A 225 -13.42 11.80 7.20
C THR A 225 -13.14 10.30 7.36
N PHE A 226 -13.83 9.65 8.29
CA PHE A 226 -13.89 8.19 8.46
C PHE A 226 -15.31 7.73 8.16
N GLY A 227 -15.49 6.69 7.35
CA GLY A 227 -16.85 6.40 6.93
C GLY A 227 -17.22 5.04 6.38
N ARG A 228 -18.54 4.80 6.38
CA ARG A 228 -19.22 3.53 6.09
C ARG A 228 -19.69 3.39 4.66
N THR A 229 -19.61 4.44 3.85
CA THR A 229 -20.21 4.43 2.51
C THR A 229 -19.50 3.44 1.59
N TYR A 230 -20.30 2.62 0.90
CA TYR A 230 -19.84 1.50 0.07
C TYR A 230 -19.41 1.89 -1.35
N ALA A 231 -19.60 3.16 -1.76
CA ALA A 231 -19.27 3.62 -3.11
C ALA A 231 -17.81 3.33 -3.50
N ALA A 232 -16.86 3.62 -2.60
CA ALA A 232 -15.45 3.31 -2.82
C ALA A 232 -15.13 1.81 -2.80
N VAL A 233 -15.86 1.00 -2.00
CA VAL A 233 -15.69 -0.46 -1.96
C VAL A 233 -16.05 -1.06 -3.32
N MET A 234 -17.14 -0.60 -3.94
CA MET A 234 -17.54 -1.05 -5.27
C MET A 234 -16.63 -0.53 -6.39
N SER A 235 -15.83 0.51 -6.12
CA SER A 235 -14.93 1.12 -7.09
C SER A 235 -13.50 0.54 -7.05
N ALA A 236 -13.14 -0.18 -5.98
CA ALA A 236 -11.80 -0.71 -5.75
C ALA A 236 -11.62 -2.14 -6.29
N ASP A 237 -10.38 -2.48 -6.65
CA ASP A 237 -9.96 -3.83 -7.07
C ASP A 237 -9.64 -4.72 -5.87
N THR A 238 -9.31 -4.10 -4.74
CA THR A 238 -8.96 -4.79 -3.50
C THR A 238 -9.58 -4.04 -2.32
N LEU A 239 -10.28 -4.74 -1.42
CA LEU A 239 -10.64 -4.19 -0.12
C LEU A 239 -9.85 -4.93 0.98
N LEU A 240 -9.15 -4.15 1.76
CA LEU A 240 -8.39 -4.58 2.94
C LEU A 240 -9.31 -4.48 4.16
N ILE A 241 -9.50 -5.59 4.86
CA ILE A 241 -10.30 -5.62 6.09
C ILE A 241 -9.36 -5.35 7.26
N THR A 242 -9.63 -4.27 8.00
CA THR A 242 -8.91 -3.96 9.23
C THR A 242 -9.58 -4.71 10.39
N ILE A 243 -8.83 -5.62 10.99
CA ILE A 243 -9.28 -6.46 12.10
C ILE A 243 -8.79 -5.91 13.45
N PRO A 244 -9.55 -6.04 14.55
CA PRO A 244 -9.18 -5.55 15.87
C PRO A 244 -8.16 -6.50 16.51
N ALA A 245 -6.89 -6.34 16.16
CA ALA A 245 -5.80 -7.22 16.62
C ALA A 245 -5.72 -7.37 18.16
N GLY A 246 -6.16 -6.37 18.92
CA GLY A 246 -6.22 -6.41 20.38
C GLY A 246 -7.27 -7.36 20.98
N MET A 247 -8.22 -7.86 20.19
CA MET A 247 -9.29 -8.75 20.66
C MET A 247 -8.95 -10.24 20.62
N GLY A 248 -7.73 -10.60 20.20
CA GLY A 248 -7.25 -12.00 20.18
C GLY A 248 -7.61 -12.76 18.90
N VAL A 249 -6.94 -13.90 18.69
CA VAL A 249 -6.97 -14.63 17.41
C VAL A 249 -8.38 -15.12 17.06
N ASP A 250 -9.07 -15.75 17.99
CA ASP A 250 -10.37 -16.41 17.72
C ASP A 250 -11.44 -15.41 17.23
N VAL A 251 -11.51 -14.23 17.87
CA VAL A 251 -12.43 -13.17 17.44
C VAL A 251 -12.10 -12.70 16.01
N ASN A 252 -10.82 -12.50 15.71
CA ASN A 252 -10.40 -12.06 14.40
C ASN A 252 -10.64 -13.13 13.31
N VAL A 253 -10.45 -14.42 13.63
CA VAL A 253 -10.80 -15.53 12.74
C VAL A 253 -12.31 -15.56 12.47
N ASN A 254 -13.15 -15.40 13.50
CA ASN A 254 -14.61 -15.35 13.32
C ASN A 254 -15.06 -14.17 12.46
N ILE A 255 -14.47 -12.99 12.63
CA ILE A 255 -14.77 -11.82 11.77
C ILE A 255 -14.47 -12.14 10.30
N LEU A 256 -13.31 -12.74 10.02
CA LEU A 256 -12.90 -13.09 8.66
C LEU A 256 -13.78 -14.22 8.08
N ASP A 257 -14.09 -15.25 8.87
CA ASP A 257 -14.96 -16.35 8.47
C ASP A 257 -16.37 -15.84 8.13
N ASN A 258 -16.96 -15.03 9.01
CA ASN A 258 -18.26 -14.42 8.78
C ASN A 258 -18.27 -13.53 7.54
N PHE A 259 -17.20 -12.76 7.30
CA PHE A 259 -17.10 -11.92 6.11
C PHE A 259 -17.03 -12.77 4.85
N THR A 260 -16.17 -13.79 4.83
CA THR A 260 -16.00 -14.66 3.66
C THR A 260 -17.23 -15.51 3.37
N THR A 261 -18.00 -15.88 4.39
CA THR A 261 -19.21 -16.71 4.26
C THR A 261 -20.44 -15.87 3.89
N HIS A 262 -20.62 -14.69 4.50
CA HIS A 262 -21.88 -13.94 4.40
C HIS A 262 -21.80 -12.64 3.60
N VAL A 263 -20.64 -12.01 3.50
CA VAL A 263 -20.48 -10.68 2.89
C VAL A 263 -19.82 -10.76 1.51
N ALA A 264 -18.64 -11.38 1.43
CA ALA A 264 -17.87 -11.45 0.19
C ALA A 264 -18.67 -12.01 -1.00
N PRO A 265 -19.44 -13.12 -0.86
CA PRO A 265 -20.21 -13.66 -1.98
C PRO A 265 -21.31 -12.71 -2.47
N ALA A 266 -21.94 -11.97 -1.55
CA ALA A 266 -22.97 -10.98 -1.87
C ALA A 266 -22.40 -9.77 -2.64
N LEU A 267 -21.11 -9.47 -2.46
CA LEU A 267 -20.37 -8.46 -3.22
C LEU A 267 -19.80 -9.00 -4.55
N GLY A 268 -20.07 -10.27 -4.89
CA GLY A 268 -19.57 -10.92 -6.09
C GLY A 268 -18.09 -11.30 -6.02
N TRP A 269 -17.48 -11.24 -4.84
CA TRP A 269 -16.06 -11.55 -4.65
C TRP A 269 -15.81 -13.06 -4.65
N GLN A 270 -14.69 -13.44 -5.23
CA GLN A 270 -14.29 -14.83 -5.36
C GLN A 270 -13.02 -15.11 -4.54
N PRO A 271 -12.87 -16.32 -3.98
CA PRO A 271 -11.63 -16.72 -3.32
C PRO A 271 -10.44 -16.67 -4.28
N ASN A 272 -9.33 -16.07 -3.85
CA ASN A 272 -8.06 -16.05 -4.59
C ASN A 272 -7.34 -17.41 -4.45
N ARG A 273 -7.90 -18.48 -5.03
CA ARG A 273 -7.30 -19.82 -5.05
C ARG A 273 -6.52 -20.11 -6.33
N GLU A 274 -6.81 -19.37 -7.40
CA GLU A 274 -6.28 -19.64 -8.74
C GLU A 274 -5.07 -18.76 -9.07
N SER A 275 -5.13 -17.44 -8.82
CA SER A 275 -4.05 -16.50 -9.12
C SER A 275 -4.24 -15.14 -8.44
N PRO A 276 -3.16 -14.39 -8.12
CA PRO A 276 -3.24 -13.04 -7.57
C PRO A 276 -4.22 -12.12 -8.31
N VAL A 277 -4.86 -11.23 -7.56
CA VAL A 277 -5.86 -10.29 -8.10
C VAL A 277 -5.22 -9.38 -9.14
N THR A 278 -5.86 -9.26 -10.31
CA THR A 278 -5.54 -8.27 -11.35
C THR A 278 -6.52 -7.11 -11.27
N GLY A 279 -6.09 -5.91 -11.68
CA GLY A 279 -6.99 -4.74 -11.73
C GLY A 279 -8.05 -4.86 -12.82
N TYR A 280 -9.16 -4.13 -12.67
CA TYR A 280 -10.20 -4.02 -13.70
C TYR A 280 -9.75 -3.08 -14.84
N PRO A 281 -9.97 -3.45 -16.11
CA PRO A 281 -9.63 -2.60 -17.25
C PRO A 281 -10.18 -1.19 -17.09
N ILE A 282 -9.32 -0.19 -17.30
CA ILE A 282 -9.74 1.20 -17.35
C ILE A 282 -10.26 1.48 -18.76
N ALA A 283 -11.57 1.74 -18.86
CA ALA A 283 -12.25 2.09 -20.12
C ALA A 283 -11.81 3.46 -20.66
#